data_AF-A0A8F5VQX7-F1
#
_entry.id   AF-A0A8F5VQX7-F1
#
_cell.length_a   1.000
_cell.length_b   1.000
_cell.length_c   1.000
_cell.angle_alpha   90.00
_cell.angle_beta   90.00
_cell.angle_gamma   90.00
#
_symmetry.space_group_name_H-M   'P 1'
#
loop_
_entity.id
_entity.type
_entity.pdbx_description
1 polymer ?
#
loop_
_entity_poly.entity_id
_entity_poly.type
_entity_poly.pdbx_seq_one_letter_code
_entity_poly.pdbx_strand_id
1 'polypeptide(L)' 'MAKPIEIGLVLEGEDAKKFYTYMDNPTITNKGRELIREAIRLSKSQSCE' A
#
# COMPACT_ATOMS: atom_id res chain seq x y z
N MET A 1 -12.14 9.93 27.71
CA MET A 1 -11.05 10.37 26.80
C MET A 1 -11.28 9.68 25.47
N ALA A 2 -11.35 10.43 24.37
CA ALA A 2 -11.47 9.83 23.03
C ALA A 2 -10.11 9.22 22.64
N LYS A 3 -10.11 7.98 22.13
CA LYS A 3 -8.91 7.39 21.54
C LYS A 3 -8.67 8.06 20.16
N PRO A 4 -7.42 8.32 19.76
CA PRO A 4 -7.12 8.79 18.42
C PRO A 4 -7.72 7.84 17.37
N ILE A 5 -8.27 8.39 16.29
CA ILE A 5 -8.74 7.58 15.16
C ILE A 5 -7.50 7.00 14.48
N GLU A 6 -7.33 5.69 14.58
CA GLU A 6 -6.31 4.97 13.83
C GLU A 6 -6.79 4.86 12.37
N ILE A 7 -6.30 5.78 11.53
CA ILE A 7 -6.53 5.77 10.08
C ILE A 7 -5.60 4.72 9.46
N GLY A 8 -6.05 3.46 9.49
CA GLY A 8 -5.39 2.33 8.82
C GLY A 8 -6.31 1.69 7.79
N LEU A 9 -5.75 1.25 6.67
CA LEU A 9 -6.47 0.34 5.76
C LEU A 9 -6.49 -1.04 6.42
N VAL A 10 -7.65 -1.43 6.95
CA VAL A 10 -7.86 -2.78 7.48
C VAL A 10 -8.46 -3.61 6.35
N LEU A 11 -7.73 -4.64 5.92
CA LEU A 11 -8.26 -5.65 5.02
C LEU A 11 -8.80 -6.81 5.85
N GLU A 12 -10.01 -7.26 5.54
CA GLU A 12 -10.66 -8.38 6.22
C GLU A 12 -11.14 -9.43 5.21
N GLY A 13 -11.43 -10.64 5.69
CA GLY A 13 -12.01 -11.70 4.89
C GLY A 13 -11.19 -12.06 3.64
N GLU A 14 -11.84 -12.09 2.49
CA GLU A 14 -11.23 -12.49 1.22
C GLU A 14 -10.20 -11.49 0.70
N ASP A 15 -10.36 -10.21 0.99
CA ASP A 15 -9.41 -9.19 0.52
C ASP A 15 -8.08 -9.30 1.27
N ALA A 16 -8.13 -9.60 2.58
CA ALA A 16 -6.95 -9.93 3.36
C ALA A 16 -6.22 -11.15 2.79
N LYS A 17 -6.95 -12.25 2.51
CA LYS A 17 -6.37 -13.47 1.93
C LYS A 17 -5.70 -13.21 0.59
N LYS A 18 -6.39 -12.50 -0.32
CA LYS A 18 -5.84 -12.15 -1.63
C LYS A 18 -4.58 -11.29 -1.51
N PHE A 19 -4.58 -10.34 -0.59
CA PHE A 19 -3.41 -9.51 -0.32
C PHE A 19 -2.23 -10.36 0.14
N TYR A 20 -2.40 -11.25 1.12
CA TYR A 20 -1.32 -12.13 1.59
C TYR A 20 -0.81 -13.06 0.48
N THR A 21 -1.70 -13.70 -0.29
CA THR A 21 -1.31 -14.53 -1.45
C THR A 21 -0.50 -13.74 -2.48
N TYR A 22 -0.88 -12.50 -2.74
CA TYR A 22 -0.12 -11.62 -3.62
C TYR A 22 1.25 -11.27 -3.02
N MET A 23 1.36 -11.04 -1.71
CA MET A 23 2.64 -10.75 -1.08
C MET A 23 3.61 -11.93 -1.12
N ASP A 24 3.09 -13.16 -1.01
CA ASP A 24 3.89 -14.39 -1.12
C ASP A 24 4.40 -14.63 -2.54
N ASN A 25 3.59 -14.36 -3.57
CA ASN A 25 3.99 -14.44 -4.96
C ASN A 25 3.44 -13.26 -5.79
N PRO A 26 4.17 -12.12 -5.82
CA PRO A 26 3.69 -10.91 -6.47
C PRO A 26 3.53 -11.10 -7.98
N THR A 27 2.28 -11.06 -8.45
CA THR A 27 1.92 -11.12 -9.88
C THR A 27 2.03 -9.76 -10.58
N ILE A 28 2.67 -8.78 -9.92
CA ILE A 28 2.82 -7.42 -10.45
C ILE A 28 3.68 -7.40 -11.72
N THR A 29 3.20 -6.66 -12.72
CA THR A 29 3.92 -6.43 -13.96
C THR A 29 5.10 -5.49 -13.77
N ASN A 30 6.05 -5.50 -14.70
CA ASN A 30 7.16 -4.54 -14.68
C ASN A 30 6.68 -3.09 -14.70
N LYS A 31 5.61 -2.81 -15.48
CA LYS A 31 4.99 -1.49 -15.49
C LYS A 31 4.40 -1.12 -14.13
N GLY A 32 3.74 -2.06 -13.44
CA GLY A 32 3.26 -1.86 -12.08
C GLY A 32 4.38 -1.52 -11.10
N ARG A 33 5.52 -2.22 -11.20
CA ARG A 33 6.71 -1.92 -10.36
C ARG A 33 7.24 -0.50 -10.59
N GLU A 34 7.27 -0.03 -11.84
CA GLU A 34 7.66 1.34 -12.16
C GLU A 34 6.72 2.37 -11.53
N LEU A 35 5.40 2.14 -11.62
CA LEU A 35 4.40 3.02 -11.04
C LEU A 35 4.56 3.13 -9.52
N ILE A 36 4.81 2.01 -8.82
CA ILE A 36 5.05 2.03 -7.37
C ILE A 36 6.32 2.82 -7.04
N ARG A 37 7.42 2.61 -7.79
CA ARG A 37 8.66 3.38 -7.59
C ARG A 37 8.44 4.88 -7.78
N GLU A 38 7.69 5.25 -8.80
CA GLU A 38 7.37 6.64 -9.09
C GLU A 38 6.49 7.26 -7.99
N ALA A 39 5.48 6.54 -7.52
CA ALA A 39 4.65 6.98 -6.40
C ALA A 39 5.48 7.22 -5.12
N ILE A 40 6.42 6.32 -4.81
CA ILE A 40 7.35 6.50 -3.68
C ILE A 40 8.26 7.72 -3.87
N ARG A 41 8.72 7.96 -5.10
CA ARG A 41 9.54 9.14 -5.43
C ARG A 41 8.74 10.42 -5.21
N LEU A 42 7.50 10.46 -5.70
CA LEU A 42 6.59 11.60 -5.56
C LEU A 42 6.23 11.86 -4.09
N SER A 43 5.93 10.81 -3.32
CA SER A 43 5.59 10.97 -1.91
C SER A 43 6.74 11.56 -1.09
N LYS A 44 7.99 11.18 -1.41
CA LYS A 44 9.19 11.74 -0.76
C LYS A 44 9.49 13.17 -1.20
N SER A 45 9.14 13.54 -2.44
CA SER A 45 9.26 14.93 -2.89
C SER A 45 8.16 15.84 -2.31
N GLN A 46 7.01 15.28 -1.92
CA GLN A 46 5.90 16.02 -1.32
C GLN A 46 6.00 16.20 0.21
N SER A 47 7.01 15.62 0.87
CA SER A 47 7.28 15.86 2.31
C SER A 47 7.94 17.21 2.64
N CYS A 48 7.86 18.20 1.74
CA CYS A 48 8.19 19.59 2.01
C CYS A 48 6.98 20.47 1.64
N GLU A 49 6.00 20.54 2.53
CA GLU A 49 5.08 21.68 2.76
C GLU A 49 4.40 21.51 4.12
#